data_AF-A0AA36BZ94-F1
#
_entry.id   AF-A0AA36BZ94-F1
#
_cell.length_a   1.000
_cell.length_b   1.000
_cell.length_c   1.000
_cell.angle_alpha   90.00
_cell.angle_beta   90.00
_cell.angle_gamma   90.00
#
_symmetry.space_group_name_H-M   'P 1'
#
loop_
_entity.id
_entity.type
_entity.pdbx_description
1 polymer ?
#
loop_
_entity_poly.entity_id
_entity_poly.type
_entity_poly.pdbx_seq_one_letter_code
_entity_poly.pdbx_strand_id
1 'polypeptide(L)'
;MNVGQVWPGTKPKEMLPCGSQSLNTNNNNNKNNRINKTNAASLQPTTADLADIHKIINHLTNNNSEHLFKLHLSNTYGHIYKVRKQHSSHDFRKHFFTLRVAEAWNKLPASVVSCRSTASFKTS
;
A
#
# COMPACT_ATOMS: atom_id res chain seq x y z
N MET A 1 -36.88 -9.24 -53.28
CA MET A 1 -36.32 -10.57 -53.61
C MET A 1 -34.80 -10.49 -53.56
N ASN A 2 -34.17 -11.17 -52.61
CA ASN A 2 -32.89 -11.83 -52.84
C ASN A 2 -32.76 -13.00 -51.84
N VAL A 3 -32.58 -14.18 -52.41
CA VAL A 3 -32.20 -15.47 -51.81
C VAL A 3 -30.88 -15.29 -51.04
N GLY A 4 -30.65 -15.81 -49.82
CA GLY A 4 -30.79 -17.18 -49.37
C GLY A 4 -29.39 -17.80 -49.28
N GLN A 5 -28.85 -18.01 -48.08
CA GLN A 5 -27.85 -19.06 -47.81
C GLN A 5 -28.00 -19.59 -46.38
N VAL A 6 -28.38 -20.86 -46.31
CA VAL A 6 -28.45 -21.75 -45.14
C VAL A 6 -27.15 -22.55 -45.11
N TRP A 7 -26.54 -22.74 -43.93
CA TRP A 7 -25.49 -23.73 -43.72
C TRP A 7 -26.02 -24.91 -42.91
N PRO A 8 -25.82 -26.17 -43.34
CA PRO A 8 -26.45 -27.34 -42.74
C PRO A 8 -25.58 -27.99 -41.66
N GLY A 9 -26.24 -28.39 -40.57
CA GLY A 9 -26.05 -29.68 -39.89
C GLY A 9 -24.70 -30.00 -39.23
N THR A 10 -24.71 -30.13 -37.90
CA THR A 10 -24.25 -31.37 -37.25
C THR A 10 -24.92 -31.56 -35.88
N LYS A 11 -25.42 -32.77 -35.65
CA LYS A 11 -26.26 -33.23 -34.52
C LYS A 11 -25.48 -33.33 -33.19
N PRO A 12 -26.17 -33.36 -32.02
CA PRO A 12 -25.53 -33.51 -30.72
C PRO A 12 -25.04 -34.95 -30.51
N LYS A 13 -23.92 -35.13 -29.81
CA LYS A 13 -23.47 -36.45 -29.32
C LYS A 13 -23.96 -36.63 -27.88
N GLU A 14 -24.83 -37.62 -27.70
CA GLU A 14 -25.16 -38.22 -26.41
C GLU A 14 -24.16 -39.32 -26.01
N MET A 15 -24.14 -39.60 -24.70
CA MET A 15 -23.82 -40.87 -24.00
C MET A 15 -22.36 -41.17 -23.53
N LEU A 16 -22.15 -40.95 -22.21
CA LEU A 16 -21.79 -41.87 -21.08
C LEU A 16 -20.84 -43.08 -21.31
N PRO A 17 -20.38 -43.79 -20.25
CA PRO A 17 -19.82 -43.41 -18.93
C PRO A 17 -18.40 -44.03 -18.73
N CYS A 18 -17.64 -43.68 -17.69
CA CYS A 18 -16.65 -44.62 -17.17
C CYS A 18 -16.34 -44.35 -15.70
N GLY A 19 -16.60 -45.36 -14.87
CA GLY A 19 -16.47 -45.27 -13.43
C GLY A 19 -15.05 -45.49 -12.91
N SER A 20 -14.95 -45.22 -11.60
CA SER A 20 -14.08 -45.83 -10.60
C SER A 20 -12.56 -45.74 -10.79
N GLN A 21 -11.87 -45.09 -9.84
CA GLN A 21 -11.22 -45.78 -8.73
C GLN A 21 -10.62 -44.77 -7.74
N SER A 22 -10.79 -45.04 -6.45
CA SER A 22 -10.14 -44.33 -5.36
C SER A 22 -8.64 -44.62 -5.34
N LEU A 23 -7.81 -43.58 -5.23
CA LEU A 23 -6.47 -43.73 -4.67
C LEU A 23 -6.44 -43.04 -3.32
N ASN A 24 -6.51 -43.89 -2.29
CA ASN A 24 -6.01 -43.59 -0.96
C ASN A 24 -4.51 -43.30 -1.08
N THR A 25 -4.08 -42.11 -0.66
CA THR A 25 -2.70 -41.93 -0.23
C THR A 25 -2.71 -41.08 1.03
N ASN A 26 -2.80 -41.78 2.17
CA ASN A 26 -2.22 -41.30 3.42
C ASN A 26 -0.73 -41.00 3.20
N ASN A 27 -0.35 -39.75 3.35
CA ASN A 27 0.99 -39.40 3.81
C ASN A 27 0.95 -38.05 4.54
N ASN A 28 0.60 -38.15 5.82
CA ASN A 28 1.05 -37.20 6.83
C ASN A 28 2.58 -37.27 6.86
N ASN A 29 3.27 -36.22 6.45
CA ASN A 29 4.61 -35.90 6.94
C ASN A 29 4.90 -34.40 6.74
N ASN A 30 4.73 -33.68 7.84
CA ASN A 30 5.57 -32.57 8.28
C ASN A 30 5.88 -31.45 7.26
N LYS A 31 4.99 -30.46 7.19
CA LYS A 31 5.34 -29.09 6.76
C LYS A 31 5.40 -28.17 7.98
N ASN A 32 6.26 -28.49 8.95
CA ASN A 32 6.73 -27.49 9.91
C ASN A 32 7.73 -26.56 9.21
N ASN A 33 7.20 -25.65 8.40
CA ASN A 33 7.79 -24.34 8.17
C ASN A 33 6.67 -23.33 8.33
N ARG A 34 6.29 -23.13 9.59
CA ARG A 34 5.52 -21.98 10.08
C ARG A 34 6.39 -20.74 9.93
N ILE A 35 6.58 -20.29 8.68
CA ILE A 35 6.92 -18.90 8.44
C ILE A 35 5.67 -18.14 8.86
N ASN A 36 5.80 -17.31 9.88
CA ASN A 36 4.73 -16.49 10.43
C ASN A 36 4.26 -15.49 9.34
N LYS A 37 3.42 -15.94 8.41
CA LYS A 37 2.65 -15.12 7.47
C LYS A 37 1.41 -14.60 8.18
N THR A 38 1.62 -13.82 9.22
CA THR A 38 0.63 -12.90 9.80
C THR A 38 1.47 -11.72 10.26
N ASN A 39 1.43 -10.58 9.58
CA ASN A 39 0.36 -9.61 9.78
C ASN A 39 -0.08 -9.05 8.43
N ALA A 40 -1.39 -8.91 8.21
CA ALA A 40 -1.91 -8.05 7.16
C ALA A 40 -1.14 -6.71 7.24
N ALA A 41 -0.35 -6.40 6.22
CA ALA A 41 0.52 -5.24 6.21
C ALA A 41 -0.36 -3.98 6.26
N SER A 42 -0.64 -3.52 7.48
CA SER A 42 -1.13 -2.19 7.73
C SER A 42 -0.10 -1.27 7.07
N LEU A 43 -0.49 -0.58 5.98
CA LEU A 43 0.32 0.31 5.16
C LEU A 43 0.68 1.59 5.93
N GLN A 44 1.27 1.42 7.11
CA GLN A 44 1.80 2.48 7.94
C GLN A 44 3.06 3.04 7.27
N PRO A 45 3.32 4.34 7.43
CA PRO A 45 4.59 4.93 7.01
C PRO A 45 5.75 4.27 7.76
N THR A 46 6.81 3.97 7.02
CA THR A 46 8.05 3.43 7.58
C THR A 46 8.94 4.55 8.12
N THR A 47 9.95 4.20 8.91
CA THR A 47 10.97 5.16 9.37
C THR A 47 11.76 5.79 8.22
N ALA A 48 11.94 5.05 7.12
CA ALA A 48 12.55 5.58 5.90
C ALA A 48 11.69 6.68 5.28
N ASP A 49 10.37 6.47 5.20
CA ASP A 49 9.44 7.48 4.67
C ASP A 49 9.42 8.75 5.52
N LEU A 50 9.50 8.60 6.84
CA LEU A 50 9.60 9.71 7.79
C LEU A 50 10.95 10.46 7.65
N ALA A 51 12.03 9.76 7.37
CA ALA A 51 13.32 10.39 7.08
C ALA A 51 13.30 11.15 5.75
N ASP A 52 12.56 10.66 4.75
CA ASP A 52 12.46 11.34 3.46
C ASP A 52 11.61 12.61 3.54
N ILE A 53 10.48 12.59 4.26
CA ILE A 53 9.72 13.83 4.50
C ILE A 53 10.54 14.85 5.31
N HIS A 54 11.38 14.41 6.27
CA HIS A 54 12.28 15.29 7.01
C HIS A 54 13.26 16.02 6.07
N LYS A 55 13.85 15.30 5.11
CA LYS A 55 14.72 15.90 4.09
C LYS A 55 13.97 16.88 3.20
N ILE A 56 12.75 16.52 2.79
CA ILE A 56 11.91 17.36 1.93
C ILE A 56 11.54 18.67 2.65
N ILE A 57 11.03 18.59 3.88
CA ILE A 57 10.60 19.76 4.65
C ILE A 57 11.79 20.67 5.00
N ASN A 58 12.94 20.10 5.33
CA ASN A 58 14.15 20.88 5.64
C ASN A 58 14.91 21.35 4.39
N HIS A 59 14.36 21.18 3.18
CA HIS A 59 14.99 21.55 1.92
C HIS A 59 16.38 20.93 1.70
N LEU A 60 16.65 19.78 2.32
CA LEU A 60 17.88 19.01 2.13
C LEU A 60 17.89 18.24 0.80
N THR A 61 16.81 18.33 0.03
CA THR A 61 16.64 17.74 -1.29
C THR A 61 16.30 18.85 -2.29
N ASN A 62 16.80 18.77 -3.52
CA ASN A 62 16.52 19.73 -4.60
C ASN A 62 15.04 19.79 -5.04
N ASN A 63 14.18 18.97 -4.46
CA ASN A 63 12.77 18.90 -4.81
C ASN A 63 12.01 20.01 -4.09
N ASN A 64 11.22 20.78 -4.83
CA ASN A 64 10.41 21.85 -4.28
C ASN A 64 9.33 21.28 -3.33
N SER A 65 9.60 21.34 -2.03
CA SER A 65 8.81 20.70 -0.97
C SER A 65 7.37 21.18 -0.93
N GLU A 66 7.13 22.42 -1.34
CA GLU A 66 5.81 23.04 -1.39
C GLU A 66 4.84 22.37 -2.38
N HIS A 67 5.37 21.71 -3.42
CA HIS A 67 4.52 21.00 -4.37
C HIS A 67 3.97 19.69 -3.79
N LEU A 68 4.77 19.02 -2.94
CA LEU A 68 4.42 17.72 -2.36
C LEU A 68 3.63 17.86 -1.07
N PHE A 69 4.00 18.82 -0.23
CA PHE A 69 3.43 19.01 1.09
C PHE A 69 3.10 20.48 1.34
N LYS A 70 1.86 20.72 1.79
CA LYS A 70 1.44 22.05 2.25
C LYS A 70 1.55 22.09 3.77
N LEU A 71 2.34 23.00 4.31
CA LEU A 71 2.42 23.19 5.76
C LEU A 71 1.17 23.89 6.29
N HIS A 72 0.84 23.62 7.55
CA HIS A 72 -0.28 24.26 8.23
C HIS A 72 0.16 25.65 8.73
N LEU A 73 -0.40 26.71 8.15
CA LEU A 73 -0.02 28.10 8.47
C LEU A 73 -0.46 28.53 9.87
N SER A 74 -1.58 28.00 10.36
CA SER A 74 -2.19 28.37 11.64
C SER A 74 -2.17 27.19 12.61
N ASN A 75 -1.01 26.86 13.16
CA ASN A 75 -0.93 25.75 14.12
C ASN A 75 -0.87 26.28 15.56
N THR A 76 -1.96 26.12 16.31
CA THR A 76 -2.05 26.56 17.71
C THR A 76 -1.49 25.53 18.70
N TYR A 77 -1.22 24.28 18.27
CA TYR A 77 -0.75 23.19 19.14
C TYR A 77 0.26 22.25 18.46
N GLY A 78 1.32 21.82 19.15
CA GLY A 78 2.32 20.87 18.64
C GLY A 78 3.56 21.56 18.04
N HIS A 79 3.93 21.23 16.80
CA HIS A 79 5.13 21.78 16.13
C HIS A 79 4.81 22.57 14.87
N ILE A 80 5.70 23.50 14.48
CA ILE A 80 5.50 24.40 13.34
C ILE A 80 5.48 23.69 11.98
N TYR A 81 6.13 22.53 11.89
CA TYR A 81 6.26 21.76 10.65
C TYR A 81 5.08 20.82 10.33
N LYS A 82 3.90 21.06 10.90
CA LYS A 82 2.75 20.20 10.62
C LYS A 82 2.35 20.31 9.15
N VAL A 83 2.08 19.16 8.56
CA VAL A 83 1.66 19.04 7.16
C VAL A 83 0.15 18.91 7.10
N ARG A 84 -0.49 19.62 6.17
CA ARG A 84 -1.90 19.49 5.90
C ARG A 84 -2.19 18.12 5.29
N LYS A 85 -2.92 17.29 6.02
CA LYS A 85 -3.39 15.99 5.53
C LYS A 85 -4.45 16.23 4.44
N GLN A 86 -4.21 15.73 3.24
CA GLN A 86 -5.24 15.67 2.20
C GLN A 86 -6.15 14.47 2.48
N HIS A 87 -7.46 14.66 2.32
CA HIS A 87 -8.41 13.57 2.49
C HIS A 87 -8.59 12.80 1.19
N SER A 88 -8.71 11.49 1.28
CA SER A 88 -9.11 10.66 0.15
C SER A 88 -10.04 9.55 0.60
N SER A 89 -11.17 9.41 -0.10
CA SER A 89 -12.16 8.36 0.17
C SER A 89 -11.74 7.01 -0.38
N HIS A 90 -10.83 6.97 -1.36
CA HIS A 90 -10.41 5.74 -2.02
C HIS A 90 -9.25 5.07 -1.28
N ASP A 91 -9.36 3.77 -1.03
CA ASP A 91 -8.36 3.02 -0.26
C ASP A 91 -6.98 3.01 -0.91
N PHE A 92 -6.91 2.86 -2.24
CA PHE A 92 -5.64 2.88 -2.96
C PHE A 92 -4.86 4.19 -2.75
N ARG A 93 -5.56 5.33 -2.63
CA ARG A 93 -4.92 6.63 -2.43
C ARG A 93 -4.33 6.77 -1.03
N LYS A 94 -4.92 6.14 -0.02
CA LYS A 94 -4.43 6.19 1.37
C LYS A 94 -2.99 5.68 1.50
N HIS A 95 -2.54 4.86 0.56
CA HIS A 95 -1.22 4.24 0.54
C HIS A 95 -0.16 5.06 -0.21
N PHE A 96 -0.54 6.19 -0.82
CA PHE A 96 0.43 7.09 -1.43
C PHE A 96 1.32 7.71 -0.36
N PHE A 97 2.59 7.91 -0.69
CA PHE A 97 3.60 8.50 0.20
C PHE A 97 3.11 9.75 0.92
N THR A 98 2.55 10.71 0.18
CA THR A 98 2.11 11.99 0.74
C THR A 98 0.98 11.84 1.78
N LEU A 99 0.09 10.87 1.59
CA LEU A 99 -1.06 10.64 2.46
C LEU A 99 -0.70 9.79 3.68
N ARG A 100 0.08 8.72 3.49
CA ARG A 100 0.44 7.83 4.60
C ARG A 100 1.40 8.49 5.58
N VAL A 101 2.34 9.31 5.10
CA VAL A 101 3.36 9.94 5.95
C VAL A 101 2.81 11.13 6.73
N ALA A 102 1.88 11.90 6.16
CA ALA A 102 1.36 13.11 6.79
C ALA A 102 0.77 12.87 8.19
N GLU A 103 0.08 11.75 8.40
CA GLU A 103 -0.50 11.45 9.71
C GLU A 103 0.55 11.09 10.76
N ALA A 104 1.53 10.24 10.42
CA ALA A 104 2.59 9.88 11.35
C ALA A 104 3.49 11.07 11.65
N TRP A 105 3.83 11.88 10.64
CA TRP A 105 4.61 13.09 10.80
C TRP A 105 3.99 14.07 11.80
N ASN A 106 2.68 14.31 11.69
CA ASN A 106 1.97 15.24 12.58
C ASN A 106 1.85 14.75 14.03
N LYS A 107 2.09 13.47 14.31
CA LYS A 107 2.12 12.88 15.65
C LYS A 107 3.50 12.98 16.31
N LEU A 108 4.54 13.35 15.55
CA LEU A 108 5.89 13.45 16.09
C LEU A 108 6.04 14.64 17.05
N PRO A 109 6.90 14.53 18.06
CA PRO A 109 7.19 15.63 18.96
C PRO A 109 8.02 16.71 18.25
N ALA A 110 7.85 17.95 18.70
CA ALA A 110 8.57 19.10 18.14
C ALA A 110 10.09 18.94 18.20
N SER A 111 10.62 18.33 19.28
CA SER A 111 12.04 18.09 19.47
C SER A 111 12.65 17.28 18.32
N VAL A 112 11.99 16.19 17.92
CA VAL A 112 12.42 15.30 16.83
C VAL A 112 12.32 15.99 15.48
N VAL A 113 11.19 16.67 15.23
CA VAL A 113 10.95 17.30 13.93
C VAL A 113 11.87 18.51 13.68
N SER A 114 12.24 19.22 14.75
CA SER A 114 13.12 20.39 14.70
C SER A 114 14.61 20.05 14.50
N CYS A 115 14.99 18.77 14.52
CA CYS A 115 16.38 18.36 14.31
C CYS A 115 16.88 18.81 12.94
N ARG A 116 18.04 19.49 12.90
CA ARG A 116 18.65 19.98 11.65
C ARG A 116 19.25 18.87 10.78
N SER A 117 19.70 17.79 11.41
CA SER A 117 20.34 16.65 10.73
C SER A 117 19.39 15.46 10.61
N THR A 118 19.41 14.82 9.45
CA THR A 118 18.69 13.55 9.21
C THR A 118 19.24 12.41 10.08
N ALA A 119 20.53 12.44 10.45
CA ALA A 119 21.12 11.43 11.33
C ALA A 119 20.50 11.50 12.73
N SER A 120 20.40 12.70 13.30
CA SER A 120 19.76 12.93 14.61
C SER A 120 18.31 12.47 14.62
N PHE A 121 17.57 12.74 13.53
CA PHE A 121 16.18 12.30 13.36
C PHE A 121 16.03 10.75 13.33
N LYS A 122 17.01 10.03 12.77
CA LYS A 122 16.97 8.56 12.69
C LYS A 122 17.29 7.87 14.02
N THR A 123 18.03 8.54 14.90
CA THR A 123 18.47 7.99 16.18
C THR A 123 17.46 8.26 17.30
N SER A 124 16.64 9.30 17.16
CA SER A 124 15.62 9.70 18.12
C SER A 124 14.37 8.82 18.16
#